data_AF-A0A0K2XCN4-F1
#
_entry.id   AF-A0A0K2XCN4-F1
#
_cell.length_a   1.000
_cell.length_b   1.000
_cell.length_c   1.000
_cell.angle_alpha   90.00
_cell.angle_beta   90.00
_cell.angle_gamma   90.00
#
_symmetry.space_group_name_H-M   'P 1'
#
loop_
_entity.id
_entity.type
_entity.pdbx_description
1 polymer ?
#
loop_
_entity_poly.entity_id
_entity_poly.type
_entity_poly.pdbx_seq_one_letter_code
_entity_poly.pdbx_strand_id
1 'polypeptide(L)' 'MLRAILTRLTTTKPVTKKGKTEAGTLGQLEVLDTDDKVLFACYTMENAGEPTHESGKDKPIMPCKKSKAKA' A
#
# COMPACT_ATOMS: atom_id res chain seq x y z
N MET A 1 6.86 16.27 19.44
CA MET A 1 6.16 15.00 19.09
C MET A 1 6.17 14.90 17.58
N LEU A 2 6.48 13.73 17.01
CA LEU A 2 6.44 13.56 15.55
C LEU A 2 5.01 13.24 15.10
N ARG A 3 4.63 13.73 13.92
CA ARG A 3 3.33 13.47 13.30
C ARG A 3 3.53 12.66 12.02
N ALA A 4 2.81 11.56 11.85
CA ALA A 4 2.80 10.78 10.63
C ALA A 4 1.49 11.02 9.86
N ILE A 5 1.60 11.30 8.56
CA ILE A 5 0.46 11.50 7.64
C ILE A 5 0.57 10.44 6.55
N LEU A 6 -0.51 9.71 6.33
CA LEU A 6 -0.64 8.78 5.21
C LEU A 6 -1.74 9.27 4.29
N THR A 7 -1.36 9.71 3.09
CA THR A 7 -2.28 10.23 2.06
C THR A 7 -2.44 9.19 0.97
N ARG A 8 -3.69 8.78 0.69
CA ARG A 8 -4.01 7.93 -0.46
C ARG A 8 -4.09 8.78 -1.72
N LEU A 9 -3.30 8.44 -2.73
CA LEU A 9 -3.20 9.23 -3.97
C LEU A 9 -4.09 8.65 -5.06
N THR A 10 -3.77 7.45 -5.53
CA THR A 10 -4.42 6.85 -6.71
C THR A 10 -4.61 5.36 -6.50
N THR A 11 -5.77 4.84 -6.89
CA THR A 11 -6.01 3.40 -6.94
C THR A 11 -5.72 2.89 -8.34
N THR A 12 -4.94 1.82 -8.44
CA THR A 12 -4.60 1.18 -9.71
C THR A 12 -5.82 0.50 -10.32
N LYS A 13 -5.77 0.29 -11.64
CA LYS A 13 -6.82 -0.45 -12.33
C LYS A 13 -6.91 -1.87 -11.74
N PRO A 14 -8.12 -2.40 -11.49
CA PRO A 14 -8.28 -3.78 -11.05
C PRO A 14 -7.68 -4.76 -12.06
N VAL A 15 -6.99 -5.77 -11.55
CA VAL A 15 -6.42 -6.87 -12.33
C VAL A 15 -6.99 -8.18 -11.82
N THR A 16 -7.50 -9.01 -12.74
CA THR A 16 -7.98 -10.35 -12.40
C THR A 16 -6.88 -11.38 -12.65
N LYS A 17 -6.48 -12.10 -11.61
CA LYS A 17 -5.48 -13.17 -11.69
C LYS A 17 -5.96 -14.40 -10.93
N LYS A 18 -5.96 -15.57 -11.58
CA LYS A 18 -6.40 -16.85 -10.99
C LYS A 18 -7.80 -16.78 -10.35
N GLY A 19 -8.74 -16.08 -11.00
CA GLY A 19 -10.12 -15.92 -10.51
C GLY A 19 -10.28 -14.94 -9.34
N LYS A 20 -9.22 -14.22 -8.93
CA LYS A 20 -9.29 -13.17 -7.92
C LYS A 20 -9.03 -11.81 -8.57
N THR A 21 -9.91 -10.85 -8.29
CA THR A 21 -9.76 -9.44 -8.70
C THR A 21 -9.05 -8.68 -7.59
N GLU A 22 -7.93 -8.03 -7.91
CA GLU A 22 -7.13 -7.27 -6.97
C GLU A 22 -6.82 -5.88 -7.55
N ALA A 23 -6.75 -4.88 -6.69
CA ALA A 23 -6.26 -3.54 -7.01
C ALA A 23 -5.38 -3.05 -5.86
N GLY A 24 -4.50 -2.10 -6.13
CA GLY A 24 -3.63 -1.48 -5.13
C GLY A 24 -3.89 0.02 -5.05
N THR A 25 -3.74 0.61 -3.88
CA THR A 25 -3.78 2.06 -3.68
C THR A 25 -2.35 2.54 -3.43
N LEU A 26 -1.87 3.45 -4.29
CA LEU A 26 -0.64 4.18 -4.06
C LEU A 26 -0.90 5.24 -2.99
N GLY A 27 -0.12 5.23 -1.94
CA GLY A 27 -0.13 6.25 -0.89
C GLY A 27 1.22 6.97 -0.78
N GLN A 28 1.22 8.02 0.03
CA GLN A 28 2.39 8.79 0.41
C GLN A 28 2.40 8.92 1.92
N LEU A 29 3.46 8.42 2.54
CA LEU A 29 3.72 8.55 3.96
C LEU A 29 4.70 9.69 4.18
N GLU A 30 4.35 10.62 5.07
CA GLU A 30 5.20 11.72 5.50
C GLU A 30 5.29 11.75 7.02
N VAL A 31 6.50 11.94 7.55
CA VAL A 31 6.74 12.16 8.97
C VAL A 31 7.22 13.59 9.16
N LEU A 32 6.47 14.34 9.94
CA LEU A 32 6.68 15.76 10.21
C LEU A 32 7.17 15.95 11.64
N ASP A 33 8.03 16.95 11.84
CA ASP A 33 8.36 17.45 13.17
C ASP A 33 7.27 18.36 13.75
N THR A 34 7.58 19.06 14.83
CA THR A 34 6.62 19.97 15.50
C THR A 34 6.34 21.25 14.73
N ASP A 35 7.17 21.60 13.75
CA ASP A 35 7.05 22.81 12.94
C ASP A 35 6.53 22.47 11.52
N ASP A 36 5.90 21.29 11.38
CA ASP A 36 5.38 20.75 10.11
C ASP A 36 6.46 20.55 9.02
N LYS A 37 7.74 20.47 9.40
CA LYS A 37 8.80 20.15 8.46
C LYS A 37 8.83 18.64 8.21
N VAL A 38 8.79 18.25 6.94
CA VAL A 38 8.93 16.85 6.53
C VAL A 38 10.35 16.37 6.81
N LEU A 39 10.48 15.40 7.72
CA LEU A 39 11.74 14.74 8.07
C LEU A 39 11.96 13.46 7.25
N PHE A 40 10.88 12.81 6.85
CA PHE A 40 10.91 11.58 6.07
C PHE A 40 9.69 11.50 5.17
N ALA A 41 9.87 11.03 3.94
CA ALA A 41 8.80 10.76 3.01
C ALA A 41 9.08 9.48 2.22
N CYS A 42 8.05 8.66 2.00
CA CYS A 42 8.12 7.55 1.07
C CYS A 42 6.76 7.29 0.41
N TYR A 43 6.81 6.63 -0.75
CA TYR A 43 5.61 6.09 -1.37
C TYR A 43 5.27 4.74 -0.74
N THR A 44 3.98 4.52 -0.49
CA THR A 44 3.43 3.26 0.01
C THR A 44 2.56 2.62 -1.06
N MET A 45 2.50 1.30 -1.04
CA MET A 45 1.46 0.56 -1.74
C MET A 45 0.61 -0.11 -0.68
N GLU A 46 -0.70 0.10 -0.75
CA GLU A 46 -1.75 -0.54 0.06
C GLU A 46 -2.64 -1.40 -0.85
N ASN A 47 -3.40 -2.35 -0.31
CA ASN A 47 -4.48 -2.93 -1.10
C ASN A 47 -5.57 -1.88 -1.32
N ALA A 48 -6.23 -1.95 -2.46
CA ALA A 48 -7.47 -1.20 -2.65
C ALA A 48 -8.56 -1.73 -1.74
N GLY A 49 -9.32 -0.81 -1.15
CA GLY A 49 -10.46 -1.11 -0.28
C GLY A 49 -10.55 -0.20 0.94
N GLU A 50 -11.62 -0.40 1.71
CA GLU A 50 -11.73 0.23 3.02
C GLU A 50 -10.64 -0.32 3.95
N PRO A 51 -9.91 0.55 4.67
CA PRO A 51 -8.92 0.11 5.64
C PRO A 51 -9.62 -0.69 6.73
N THR A 52 -9.28 -1.97 6.83
CA THR A 52 -9.74 -2.78 7.96
C THR A 52 -8.77 -2.55 9.11
N HIS A 53 -9.24 -2.00 10.23
CA HIS A 53 -8.44 -1.86 11.45
C HIS A 53 -8.12 -3.21 12.13
N GLU A 54 -8.51 -4.33 11.52
CA GLU A 54 -8.33 -5.66 12.04
C GLU A 54 -6.96 -6.23 11.65
N SER A 55 -6.17 -6.58 12.67
CA SER A 55 -4.85 -7.21 12.47
C SER A 55 -4.95 -8.48 11.63
N GLY A 56 -4.09 -8.62 10.62
CA GLY A 56 -4.01 -9.80 9.76
C GLY A 56 -5.09 -9.90 8.68
N LYS A 57 -6.01 -8.91 8.58
CA LYS A 57 -6.98 -8.83 7.47
C LYS A 57 -6.45 -8.09 6.24
N ASP A 58 -5.38 -7.34 6.39
CA ASP A 58 -4.65 -6.77 5.26
C ASP A 58 -4.01 -7.88 4.43
N LYS A 59 -4.43 -8.01 3.17
CA LYS A 59 -3.79 -8.92 2.23
C LYS A 59 -2.37 -8.41 1.92
N PRO A 60 -1.35 -9.25 1.83
CA PRO A 60 -0.06 -8.77 1.34
C PRO A 60 -0.20 -8.34 -0.12
N ILE A 61 0.35 -7.18 -0.49
CA ILE A 61 0.57 -6.81 -1.89
C ILE A 61 1.69 -7.71 -2.38
N MET A 62 1.30 -8.90 -2.82
CA MET A 62 2.27 -9.94 -3.18
C MET A 62 3.13 -9.44 -4.35
N PRO A 63 4.46 -9.29 -4.17
CA PRO A 63 5.33 -9.19 -5.33
C PRO A 63 5.16 -10.49 -6.11
N CYS A 64 4.98 -10.36 -7.42
CA CYS A 64 4.71 -11.45 -8.33
C CYS A 64 5.80 -12.53 -8.16
N LYS A 65 5.53 -13.61 -7.40
CA LYS A 65 6.37 -14.81 -7.45
C LYS A 65 6.23 -15.34 -8.86
N LYS A 66 7.21 -15.04 -9.73
CA LYS A 66 7.43 -15.83 -10.94
C LYS A 66 7.69 -17.26 -10.43
N SER A 67 6.67 -18.11 -10.48
CA SER A 67 6.88 -19.54 -10.38
C SER A 67 7.83 -19.88 -11.51
N LYS A 68 9.08 -20.22 -11.18
CA LYS A 68 9.98 -20.82 -12.16
C LYS A 68 9.21 -22.01 -12.75
N ALA A 69 8.89 -21.93 -14.04
CA ALA A 69 8.44 -23.10 -14.77
C ALA A 69 9.53 -24.15 -14.59
N LYS A 70 9.16 -25.29 -13.99
CA LYS A 70 10.04 -26.45 -13.95
C LYS A 70 10.15 -26.92 -15.41
N ALA A 71 11.38 -26.99 -15.90
CA ALA A 71 11.73 -27.59 -17.18
C ALA A 71 11.33 -29.07 -17.23
#